data_AF-A0A7C7TMQ3-F1
#
_entry.id   AF-A0A7C7TMQ3-F1
#
_cell.length_a   1.000
_cell.length_b   1.000
_cell.length_c   1.000
_cell.angle_alpha   90.00
_cell.angle_beta   90.00
_cell.angle_gamma   90.00
#
_symmetry.space_group_name_H-M   'P 1'
#
loop_
_entity.id
_entity.type
_entity.pdbx_description
1 polymer ?
#
loop_
_entity_poly.entity_id
_entity_poly.type
_entity_poly.pdbx_seq_one_letter_code
_entity_poly.pdbx_strand_id
1 'polypeptide(L)'
;MAANPPNQQHVPVQSPESSRTDWSRRGFLQTGLATGGAAGVGLLGGTLALAESQGSSLPLHTPSWSQELGVGVRVPYGQPSRFESEVIRRDIDWLFPDERASVNFTPLQDLHGIITPNGLHFARHHAGVPDINPDEHRLLIHGLVQRPLLFTMDELMRFPAVSRIHFIECSGNGTLEWTQAVMPTVQFTHGMIGCSEWTGVRLSTLLDEVGVDRQ
;
A
#
# COMPACT_ATOMS: atom_id res chain seq x y z
N MET A 1 -1.70 36.24 44.62
CA MET A 1 -0.33 36.00 45.12
C MET A 1 0.41 35.22 44.04
N ALA A 2 1.20 35.92 43.22
CA ALA A 2 1.99 35.33 42.16
C ALA A 2 3.34 34.89 42.73
N ALA A 3 3.72 33.63 42.55
CA ALA A 3 5.05 33.13 42.86
C ALA A 3 5.83 32.99 41.54
N ASN A 4 6.93 33.74 41.41
CA ASN A 4 7.87 33.61 40.30
C ASN A 4 8.66 32.31 40.41
N PRO A 5 8.95 31.61 39.29
CA PRO A 5 9.91 30.52 39.28
C PRO A 5 11.37 31.05 39.31
N PRO A 6 12.32 30.27 39.84
CA PRO A 6 13.70 30.71 40.03
C PRO A 6 14.52 30.70 38.73
N ASN A 7 15.46 31.64 38.71
CA ASN A 7 16.45 31.99 37.70
C ASN A 7 17.28 30.78 37.23
N GLN A 8 17.14 30.36 35.97
CA GLN A 8 18.02 29.36 35.35
C GLN A 8 19.31 30.04 34.87
N GLN A 9 20.42 29.67 35.50
CA GLN A 9 21.75 30.10 35.10
C GLN A 9 22.15 29.40 33.79
N HIS A 10 22.56 30.19 32.80
CA HIS A 10 23.08 29.71 31.52
C HIS A 10 24.41 28.96 31.74
N VAL A 11 24.40 27.65 31.55
CA VAL A 11 25.62 26.84 31.43
C VAL A 11 25.92 26.69 29.93
N PRO A 12 27.08 27.13 29.42
CA PRO A 12 27.39 26.94 28.01
C PRO A 12 27.74 25.47 27.74
N VAL A 13 26.97 24.83 26.87
CA VAL A 13 27.29 23.51 26.32
C VAL A 13 28.43 23.68 25.32
N GLN A 14 29.62 23.17 25.64
CA GLN A 14 30.71 23.01 24.69
C GLN A 14 30.46 21.74 23.86
N SER A 15 30.32 21.89 22.54
CA SER A 15 30.27 20.78 21.59
C SER A 15 31.71 20.33 21.27
N PRO A 16 32.08 19.04 21.40
CA PRO A 16 33.32 18.56 20.82
C PRO A 16 33.15 18.41 19.30
N GLU A 17 34.04 19.05 18.54
CA GLU A 17 34.19 18.90 17.09
C GLU A 17 34.27 17.44 16.67
N SER A 18 33.32 17.00 15.82
CA SER A 18 33.48 15.77 15.05
C SER A 18 34.33 16.07 13.82
N SER A 19 35.55 15.54 13.75
CA SER A 19 36.37 15.57 12.54
C SER A 19 35.72 14.69 11.45
N ARG A 20 35.06 15.34 10.48
CA ARG A 20 34.59 14.66 9.26
C ARG A 20 35.77 14.39 8.35
N THR A 21 36.24 13.15 8.29
CA THR A 21 37.10 12.67 7.21
C THR A 21 36.22 12.45 5.96
N ASP A 22 36.18 13.45 5.08
CA ASP A 22 35.48 13.33 3.79
C ASP A 22 36.23 12.35 2.87
N TRP A 23 35.81 11.09 2.87
CA TRP A 23 36.24 10.11 1.88
C TRP A 23 35.51 10.34 0.55
N SER A 24 36.21 10.90 -0.43
CA SER A 24 35.67 11.03 -1.78
C SER A 24 35.64 9.68 -2.49
N ARG A 25 34.56 9.42 -3.25
CA ARG A 25 34.39 8.21 -4.09
C ARG A 25 35.55 7.97 -5.08
N ARG A 26 36.37 9.00 -5.39
CA ARG A 26 37.57 8.86 -6.21
C ARG A 26 38.77 8.28 -5.47
N GLY A 27 38.88 8.51 -4.16
CA GLY A 27 40.00 8.00 -3.35
C GLY A 27 40.02 6.46 -3.28
N PHE A 28 38.84 5.85 -3.18
CA PHE A 28 38.68 4.38 -3.13
C PHE A 28 39.11 3.67 -4.42
N LEU A 29 38.90 4.30 -5.58
CA LEU A 29 39.27 3.73 -6.88
C LEU A 29 40.77 3.90 -7.19
N GLN A 30 41.44 4.88 -6.60
CA GLN A 30 42.87 5.10 -6.80
C GLN A 30 43.74 4.17 -5.92
N THR A 31 43.28 3.79 -4.73
CA THR A 31 43.99 2.81 -3.89
C THR A 31 43.86 1.36 -4.38
N GLY A 32 42.82 1.03 -5.16
CA GLY A 32 42.65 -0.31 -5.74
C GLY A 32 43.61 -0.65 -6.89
N LEU A 33 44.23 0.35 -7.52
CA LEU A 33 45.14 0.18 -8.66
C LEU A 33 46.63 0.10 -8.25
N ALA A 34 46.97 0.40 -6.99
CA ALA A 34 48.36 0.45 -6.53
C ALA A 34 48.88 -0.87 -5.91
N THR A 35 48.01 -1.86 -5.69
CA THR A 35 48.39 -3.16 -5.08
C THR A 35 48.44 -4.33 -6.06
N GLY A 36 48.20 -4.10 -7.36
CA GLY A 36 48.11 -5.16 -8.38
C GLY A 36 49.17 -5.10 -9.49
N GLY A 37 50.27 -4.36 -9.34
CA GLY A 37 51.23 -4.14 -10.42
C GLY A 37 52.69 -4.34 -10.01
N ALA A 38 53.17 -5.59 -10.03
CA ALA A 38 54.56 -5.96 -10.38
C ALA A 38 54.79 -7.47 -10.22
N ALA A 39 54.72 -8.23 -11.31
CA ALA A 39 55.48 -9.46 -11.46
C ALA A 39 55.76 -9.77 -12.94
N GLY A 40 56.97 -9.45 -13.37
CA GLY A 40 57.76 -10.29 -14.29
C GLY A 40 57.52 -10.17 -15.80
N VAL A 41 58.41 -9.42 -16.47
CA VAL A 41 58.73 -9.61 -17.89
C VAL A 41 59.58 -10.88 -18.03
N GLY A 42 59.10 -11.89 -18.77
CA GLY A 42 59.78 -13.15 -19.03
C GLY A 42 59.35 -13.78 -20.36
N LEU A 43 60.29 -13.82 -21.30
CA LEU A 43 60.25 -14.17 -22.72
C LEU A 43 59.58 -15.50 -23.15
N LEU A 44 58.98 -15.44 -24.35
CA LEU A 44 58.84 -16.49 -25.39
C LEU A 44 57.92 -17.69 -25.11
N GLY A 45 56.65 -17.51 -25.43
CA GLY A 45 55.70 -18.61 -25.63
C GLY A 45 54.34 -18.02 -25.98
N GLY A 46 54.02 -17.95 -27.27
CA GLY A 46 52.69 -17.56 -27.75
C GLY A 46 51.66 -18.62 -27.41
N THR A 47 51.32 -18.77 -26.14
CA THR A 47 50.02 -19.27 -25.75
C THR A 47 49.14 -18.03 -25.67
N LEU A 48 48.30 -17.83 -26.68
CA LEU A 48 47.04 -17.12 -26.47
C LEU A 48 46.45 -17.74 -25.20
N ALA A 49 46.48 -16.98 -24.11
CA ALA A 49 45.61 -17.28 -23.00
C ALA A 49 44.21 -17.19 -23.61
N LEU A 50 43.68 -18.35 -24.01
CA LEU A 50 42.25 -18.56 -23.95
C LEU A 50 41.96 -18.24 -22.50
N ALA A 51 41.54 -17.01 -22.25
CA ALA A 51 40.71 -16.75 -21.10
C ALA A 51 39.64 -17.83 -21.22
N GLU A 52 39.72 -18.84 -20.38
CA GLU A 52 38.55 -19.62 -20.05
C GLU A 52 37.55 -18.54 -19.66
N SER A 53 36.67 -18.22 -20.60
CA SER A 53 35.34 -17.90 -20.20
C SER A 53 34.97 -19.11 -19.35
N GLN A 54 35.06 -18.94 -18.04
CA GLN A 54 34.00 -19.43 -17.18
C GLN A 54 32.72 -18.77 -17.68
N GLY A 55 32.30 -19.15 -18.90
CA GLY A 55 30.91 -19.33 -19.19
C GLY A 55 30.49 -20.24 -18.06
N SER A 56 29.81 -19.64 -17.10
CA SER A 56 29.01 -20.35 -16.14
C SER A 56 27.95 -21.09 -16.96
N SER A 57 28.36 -22.15 -17.66
CA SER A 57 27.49 -23.19 -18.15
C SER A 57 27.24 -24.11 -16.97
N LEU A 58 26.74 -23.54 -15.87
CA LEU A 58 25.88 -24.30 -14.99
C LEU A 58 24.83 -24.91 -15.94
N PRO A 59 24.61 -26.23 -15.94
CA PRO A 59 23.50 -26.77 -16.72
C PRO A 59 22.27 -25.98 -16.28
N LEU A 60 21.58 -25.35 -17.23
CA LEU A 60 20.33 -24.66 -16.96
C LEU A 60 19.40 -25.70 -16.34
N HIS A 61 19.31 -25.69 -15.01
CA HIS A 61 18.53 -26.66 -14.26
C HIS A 61 17.09 -26.48 -14.72
N THR A 62 16.57 -27.47 -15.46
CA THR A 62 15.20 -27.44 -15.95
C THR A 62 14.29 -27.64 -14.74
N PRO A 63 13.49 -26.64 -14.35
CA PRO A 63 12.68 -26.76 -13.16
C PRO A 63 11.55 -27.77 -13.38
N SER A 64 11.17 -28.52 -12.33
CA SER A 64 10.16 -29.59 -12.43
C SER A 64 8.82 -29.09 -12.97
N TRP A 65 8.38 -27.88 -12.58
CA TRP A 65 7.12 -27.29 -13.05
C TRP A 65 7.09 -26.99 -14.55
N SER A 66 8.23 -26.96 -15.24
CA SER A 66 8.27 -26.84 -16.70
C SER A 66 7.98 -28.15 -17.44
N GLN A 67 7.91 -29.27 -16.71
CA GLN A 67 7.73 -30.62 -17.23
C GLN A 67 6.38 -31.25 -16.82
N GLU A 68 5.56 -30.53 -16.07
CA GLU A 68 4.25 -30.98 -15.57
C GLU A 68 3.12 -30.08 -16.08
N LEU A 69 1.93 -30.65 -16.25
CA LEU A 69 0.73 -29.88 -16.58
C LEU A 69 0.20 -29.17 -15.32
N GLY A 70 -0.17 -27.91 -15.46
CA GLY A 70 -0.72 -27.10 -14.37
C GLY A 70 -2.21 -27.36 -14.08
N VAL A 71 -2.76 -26.54 -13.17
CA VAL A 71 -4.19 -26.56 -12.83
C VAL A 71 -5.04 -26.18 -14.04
N GLY A 72 -6.12 -26.93 -14.29
CA GLY A 72 -7.04 -26.66 -15.39
C GLY A 72 -7.97 -25.46 -15.14
N VAL A 73 -8.66 -25.01 -16.20
CA VAL A 73 -9.51 -23.79 -16.18
C VAL A 73 -10.77 -23.86 -15.31
N ARG A 74 -11.08 -25.01 -14.70
CA ARG A 74 -12.31 -25.24 -13.90
C ARG A 74 -12.19 -24.72 -12.46
N VAL A 75 -11.74 -23.47 -12.29
CA VAL A 75 -11.67 -22.78 -11.00
C VAL A 75 -12.66 -21.59 -11.05
N PRO A 76 -13.84 -21.68 -10.40
CA PRO A 76 -14.90 -20.66 -10.55
C PRO A 76 -14.54 -19.27 -10.03
N TYR A 77 -13.65 -19.19 -9.02
CA TYR A 77 -13.17 -17.94 -8.46
C TYR A 77 -11.69 -18.06 -8.12
N GLY A 78 -10.86 -17.21 -8.71
CA GLY A 78 -9.42 -17.21 -8.51
C GLY A 78 -9.04 -16.77 -7.10
N GLN A 79 -7.92 -17.30 -6.60
CA GLN A 79 -7.28 -16.85 -5.37
C GLN A 79 -5.84 -16.43 -5.69
N PRO A 80 -5.25 -15.52 -4.90
CA PRO A 80 -3.84 -15.18 -5.02
C PRO A 80 -2.94 -16.42 -4.95
N SER A 81 -1.74 -16.29 -5.50
CA SER A 81 -0.71 -17.31 -5.39
C SER A 81 -0.41 -17.58 -3.91
N ARG A 82 -0.14 -18.85 -3.57
CA ARG A 82 0.33 -19.23 -2.21
C ARG A 82 1.62 -18.52 -1.78
N PHE A 83 2.40 -18.01 -2.74
CA PHE A 83 3.63 -17.28 -2.48
C PHE A 83 3.38 -15.81 -2.06
N GLU A 84 2.14 -15.33 -2.22
CA GLU A 84 1.68 -14.00 -1.82
C GLU A 84 0.84 -14.06 -0.53
N SER A 85 1.07 -15.07 0.33
CA SER A 85 0.26 -15.31 1.54
C SER A 85 0.32 -14.16 2.55
N GLU A 86 1.38 -13.35 2.49
CA GLU A 86 1.58 -12.19 3.36
C GLU A 86 0.94 -10.90 2.84
N VAL A 87 0.47 -10.90 1.58
CA VAL A 87 -0.19 -9.75 0.96
C VAL A 87 -1.66 -9.77 1.37
N ILE A 88 -1.91 -9.39 2.61
CA ILE A 88 -3.23 -9.43 3.25
C ILE A 88 -3.54 -8.11 3.94
N ARG A 89 -4.83 -7.87 4.21
CA ARG A 89 -5.25 -6.86 5.18
C ARG A 89 -4.74 -7.25 6.56
N ARG A 90 -4.32 -6.27 7.35
CA ARG A 90 -3.99 -6.44 8.76
C ARG A 90 -4.80 -5.45 9.58
N ASP A 91 -5.06 -5.75 10.83
CA ASP A 91 -5.67 -4.86 11.80
C ASP A 91 -4.74 -4.75 13.04
N ILE A 92 -5.18 -3.95 14.00
CA ILE A 92 -4.46 -3.74 15.26
C ILE A 92 -5.46 -4.00 16.38
N ASP A 93 -5.25 -5.10 17.09
CA ASP A 93 -6.14 -5.60 18.14
C ASP A 93 -6.38 -4.60 19.27
N TRP A 94 -5.37 -3.81 19.64
CA TRP A 94 -5.46 -2.82 20.72
C TRP A 94 -6.03 -1.46 20.29
N LEU A 95 -6.20 -1.21 18.98
CA LEU A 95 -6.60 0.12 18.51
C LEU A 95 -8.08 0.42 18.78
N PHE A 96 -8.94 -0.59 18.68
CA PHE A 96 -10.36 -0.48 18.94
C PHE A 96 -10.83 -1.62 19.85
N PRO A 97 -11.73 -1.36 20.82
CA PRO A 97 -12.22 -2.40 21.73
C PRO A 97 -13.08 -3.50 21.07
N ASP A 98 -13.67 -3.22 19.90
CA ASP A 98 -14.57 -4.15 19.18
C ASP A 98 -14.18 -4.22 17.71
N GLU A 99 -13.91 -5.42 17.20
CA GLU A 99 -13.55 -5.70 15.80
C GLU A 99 -14.63 -5.24 14.80
N ARG A 100 -15.91 -5.24 15.22
CA ARG A 100 -17.04 -4.77 14.39
C ARG A 100 -17.10 -3.25 14.31
N ALA A 101 -16.43 -2.55 15.22
CA ALA A 101 -16.26 -1.10 15.24
C ALA A 101 -14.79 -0.70 14.96
N SER A 102 -14.09 -1.47 14.14
CA SER A 102 -12.65 -1.34 13.90
C SER A 102 -12.29 -0.98 12.46
N VAL A 103 -11.00 -0.96 12.17
CA VAL A 103 -10.41 -0.69 10.86
C VAL A 103 -9.32 -1.73 10.59
N ASN A 104 -9.20 -2.16 9.33
CA ASN A 104 -8.03 -2.88 8.84
C ASN A 104 -7.31 -2.05 7.76
N PHE A 105 -6.14 -2.49 7.33
CA PHE A 105 -5.19 -1.72 6.56
C PHE A 105 -4.82 -2.42 5.25
N THR A 106 -4.89 -1.70 4.14
CA THR A 106 -4.40 -2.15 2.83
C THR A 106 -2.88 -2.32 2.85
N PRO A 107 -2.33 -3.45 2.35
CA PRO A 107 -0.88 -3.71 2.32
C PRO A 107 -0.16 -2.89 1.23
N LEU A 108 -0.16 -1.55 1.35
CA LEU A 108 0.31 -0.64 0.30
C LEU A 108 1.74 -0.94 -0.20
N GLN A 109 2.64 -1.39 0.68
CA GLN A 109 4.02 -1.73 0.28
C GLN A 109 4.12 -2.90 -0.71
N ASP A 110 3.10 -3.74 -0.75
CA ASP A 110 3.07 -4.97 -1.56
C ASP A 110 2.25 -4.80 -2.84
N LEU A 111 1.68 -3.59 -3.06
CA LEU A 111 0.82 -3.29 -4.20
C LEU A 111 1.51 -2.40 -5.23
N HIS A 112 1.08 -2.55 -6.48
CA HIS A 112 1.56 -1.76 -7.61
C HIS A 112 0.39 -1.14 -8.38
N GLY A 113 0.62 0.04 -8.97
CA GLY A 113 -0.42 0.80 -9.68
C GLY A 113 -1.35 1.53 -8.73
N ILE A 114 -2.54 1.90 -9.23
CA ILE A 114 -3.50 2.73 -8.49
C ILE A 114 -4.78 1.99 -8.10
N ILE A 115 -5.02 0.78 -8.60
CA ILE A 115 -6.24 0.02 -8.28
C ILE A 115 -5.92 -0.99 -7.19
N THR A 116 -6.58 -0.86 -6.06
CA THR A 116 -6.47 -1.78 -4.94
C THR A 116 -7.36 -3.00 -5.20
N PRO A 117 -6.83 -4.24 -5.16
CA PRO A 117 -7.66 -5.44 -5.28
C PRO A 117 -8.78 -5.47 -4.23
N ASN A 118 -9.99 -5.87 -4.61
CA ASN A 118 -11.16 -5.86 -3.72
C ASN A 118 -10.97 -6.64 -2.42
N GLY A 119 -10.18 -7.72 -2.44
CA GLY A 119 -9.82 -8.49 -1.24
C GLY A 119 -8.83 -7.79 -0.31
N LEU A 120 -8.18 -6.71 -0.76
CA LEU A 120 -7.13 -5.96 -0.06
C LEU A 120 -7.50 -4.50 0.21
N HIS A 121 -8.64 -4.02 -0.29
CA HIS A 121 -9.16 -2.69 0.00
C HIS A 121 -9.45 -2.55 1.50
N PHE A 122 -8.92 -1.54 2.19
CA PHE A 122 -9.14 -1.38 3.62
C PHE A 122 -10.65 -1.34 3.95
N ALA A 123 -11.01 -1.78 5.15
CA ALA A 123 -12.37 -1.75 5.64
C ALA A 123 -12.43 -1.01 6.98
N ARG A 124 -13.38 -0.08 7.09
CA ARG A 124 -13.76 0.56 8.35
C ARG A 124 -15.24 0.23 8.60
N HIS A 125 -15.53 -0.39 9.74
CA HIS A 125 -16.89 -0.59 10.22
C HIS A 125 -17.13 0.13 11.55
N HIS A 126 -18.39 0.51 11.79
CA HIS A 126 -18.84 1.03 13.08
C HIS A 126 -19.79 0.05 13.81
N ALA A 127 -20.34 -0.93 13.10
CA ALA A 127 -21.26 -1.93 13.62
C ALA A 127 -21.22 -3.24 12.82
N GLY A 128 -20.06 -3.56 12.22
CA GLY A 128 -19.88 -4.72 11.34
C GLY A 128 -20.48 -4.54 9.94
N VAL A 129 -20.55 -5.65 9.18
CA VAL A 129 -21.15 -5.70 7.84
C VAL A 129 -22.49 -6.44 7.95
N PRO A 130 -23.62 -5.81 7.59
CA PRO A 130 -24.90 -6.49 7.55
C PRO A 130 -25.01 -7.43 6.35
N ASP A 131 -25.67 -8.58 6.55
CA ASP A 131 -26.07 -9.48 5.46
C ASP A 131 -27.46 -9.05 4.95
N ILE A 132 -27.47 -8.32 3.84
CA ILE A 132 -28.69 -7.72 3.28
C ILE A 132 -29.08 -8.49 2.02
N ASN A 133 -30.26 -9.10 2.02
CA ASN A 133 -30.87 -9.63 0.81
C ASN A 133 -31.14 -8.47 -0.18
N PRO A 134 -30.56 -8.49 -1.40
CA PRO A 134 -30.78 -7.42 -2.39
C PRO A 134 -32.25 -7.18 -2.74
N ASP A 135 -33.09 -8.22 -2.69
CA ASP A 135 -34.53 -8.12 -2.97
C ASP A 135 -35.29 -7.36 -1.87
N GLU A 136 -34.73 -7.33 -0.66
CA GLU A 136 -35.27 -6.63 0.51
C GLU A 136 -34.67 -5.24 0.69
N HIS A 137 -33.55 -4.94 0.02
CA HIS A 137 -32.90 -3.64 0.11
C HIS A 137 -33.83 -2.50 -0.36
N ARG A 138 -33.90 -1.43 0.43
CA ARG A 138 -34.65 -0.22 0.09
C ARG A 138 -33.83 1.02 0.36
N LEU A 139 -33.73 1.91 -0.62
CA LEU A 139 -33.15 3.25 -0.46
C LEU A 139 -34.27 4.29 -0.33
N LEU A 140 -34.44 4.85 0.87
CA LEU A 140 -35.37 5.95 1.10
C LEU A 140 -34.66 7.28 0.83
N ILE A 141 -35.24 8.10 -0.04
CA ILE A 141 -34.87 9.52 -0.20
C ILE A 141 -36.07 10.37 0.23
N HIS A 142 -35.89 11.16 1.28
CA HIS A 142 -36.92 11.99 1.90
C HIS A 142 -36.32 13.28 2.47
N GLY A 143 -37.15 14.15 3.08
CA GLY A 143 -36.71 15.42 3.66
C GLY A 143 -37.24 16.61 2.86
N LEU A 144 -36.37 17.57 2.54
CA LEU A 144 -36.68 18.74 1.71
C LEU A 144 -36.70 18.36 0.22
N VAL A 145 -37.68 17.53 -0.15
CA VAL A 145 -37.89 17.03 -1.51
C VAL A 145 -39.38 17.13 -1.83
N GLN A 146 -39.71 17.38 -3.11
CA GLN A 146 -41.09 17.47 -3.56
C GLN A 146 -41.83 16.13 -3.46
N ARG A 147 -41.13 15.04 -3.76
CA ARG A 147 -41.69 13.68 -3.78
C ARG A 147 -40.74 12.69 -3.10
N PRO A 148 -40.93 12.39 -1.81
CA PRO A 148 -40.20 11.33 -1.13
C PRO A 148 -40.42 9.98 -1.83
N LEU A 149 -39.35 9.23 -2.08
CA LEU A 149 -39.39 7.94 -2.78
C LEU A 149 -38.59 6.87 -2.04
N LEU A 150 -39.06 5.64 -2.15
CA LEU A 150 -38.40 4.44 -1.65
C LEU A 150 -38.03 3.56 -2.85
N PHE A 151 -36.76 3.43 -3.15
CA PHE A 151 -36.26 2.69 -4.31
C PHE A 151 -35.85 1.26 -3.94
N THR A 152 -36.21 0.31 -4.78
CA THR A 152 -35.65 -1.06 -4.81
C THR A 152 -34.32 -1.08 -5.57
N MET A 153 -33.55 -2.17 -5.45
CA MET A 153 -32.34 -2.35 -6.26
C MET A 153 -32.65 -2.39 -7.76
N ASP A 154 -33.72 -3.05 -8.18
CA ASP A 154 -34.12 -3.12 -9.59
C ASP A 154 -34.45 -1.74 -10.19
N GLU A 155 -35.04 -0.85 -9.40
CA GLU A 155 -35.31 0.53 -9.82
C GLU A 155 -34.02 1.34 -9.93
N LEU A 156 -33.11 1.20 -8.97
CA LEU A 156 -31.80 1.86 -9.02
C LEU A 156 -30.99 1.44 -10.24
N MET A 157 -31.03 0.14 -10.60
CA MET A 157 -30.31 -0.42 -11.74
C MET A 157 -30.83 0.06 -13.10
N ARG A 158 -31.99 0.72 -13.17
CA ARG A 158 -32.57 1.29 -14.41
C ARG A 158 -32.09 2.71 -14.71
N PHE A 159 -31.50 3.40 -13.74
CA PHE A 159 -30.95 4.73 -13.97
C PHE A 159 -29.64 4.68 -14.76
N PRO A 160 -29.24 5.78 -15.44
CA PRO A 160 -27.96 5.85 -16.13
C PRO A 160 -26.78 5.62 -15.18
N ALA A 161 -25.96 4.61 -15.47
CA ALA A 161 -24.75 4.31 -14.72
C ALA A 161 -23.57 5.17 -15.19
N VAL A 162 -22.70 5.54 -14.25
CA VAL A 162 -21.40 6.18 -14.51
C VAL A 162 -20.30 5.42 -13.78
N SER A 163 -19.15 5.28 -14.42
CA SER A 163 -17.94 4.67 -13.83
C SER A 163 -16.87 5.73 -13.58
N ARG A 164 -16.25 5.72 -12.40
CA ARG A 164 -15.19 6.66 -12.01
C ARG A 164 -14.16 5.98 -11.12
N ILE A 165 -12.89 6.25 -11.38
CA ILE A 165 -11.78 5.82 -10.51
C ILE A 165 -11.62 6.86 -9.39
N HIS A 166 -11.78 6.42 -8.15
CA HIS A 166 -11.56 7.26 -6.97
C HIS A 166 -10.93 6.45 -5.85
N PHE A 167 -10.08 7.12 -5.07
CA PHE A 167 -9.67 6.61 -3.77
C PHE A 167 -10.69 6.99 -2.69
N ILE A 168 -10.80 6.16 -1.67
CA ILE A 168 -11.44 6.47 -0.40
C ILE A 168 -10.35 6.40 0.66
N GLU A 169 -10.25 7.45 1.47
CA GLU A 169 -9.29 7.57 2.56
C GLU A 169 -10.06 7.78 3.87
N CYS A 170 -9.70 7.02 4.90
CA CYS A 170 -10.20 7.22 6.25
C CYS A 170 -9.66 8.54 6.80
N SER A 171 -10.50 9.36 7.44
CA SER A 171 -10.02 10.54 8.17
C SER A 171 -9.04 10.21 9.30
N GLY A 172 -9.03 8.95 9.77
CA GLY A 172 -8.07 8.43 10.72
C GLY A 172 -6.73 7.96 10.12
N ASN A 173 -6.54 8.02 8.80
CA ASN A 173 -5.29 7.61 8.17
C ASN A 173 -4.11 8.47 8.67
N GLY A 174 -2.97 7.87 8.97
CA GLY A 174 -1.83 8.57 9.58
C GLY A 174 -1.99 8.89 11.08
N THR A 175 -3.11 8.52 11.72
CA THR A 175 -3.38 9.01 13.08
C THR A 175 -2.40 8.47 14.14
N LEU A 176 -1.85 7.28 13.90
CA LEU A 176 -0.84 6.70 14.79
C LEU A 176 0.50 7.46 14.75
N GLU A 177 0.71 8.33 13.76
CA GLU A 177 1.99 8.97 13.47
C GLU A 177 2.00 10.49 13.74
N TRP A 178 0.91 11.08 14.27
CA TRP A 178 0.81 12.54 14.46
C TRP A 178 1.92 13.13 15.33
N THR A 179 2.28 12.43 16.41
CA THR A 179 3.22 12.96 17.42
C THR A 179 4.62 12.39 17.27
N GLN A 180 4.75 11.16 16.77
CA GLN A 180 6.01 10.46 16.59
C GLN A 180 5.83 9.29 15.63
N ALA A 181 6.93 8.76 15.12
CA ALA A 181 6.90 7.54 14.32
C ALA A 181 6.65 6.31 15.20
N VAL A 182 5.55 5.58 14.99
CA VAL A 182 5.14 4.45 15.86
C VAL A 182 5.12 3.14 15.08
N MET A 183 4.50 3.12 13.90
CA MET A 183 4.21 1.87 13.20
C MET A 183 5.32 1.47 12.23
N PRO A 184 5.59 0.16 12.08
CA PRO A 184 6.77 -0.32 11.36
C PRO A 184 6.65 -0.29 9.82
N THR A 185 5.44 -0.15 9.27
CA THR A 185 5.21 -0.28 7.82
C THR A 185 4.20 0.75 7.29
N VAL A 186 4.24 1.00 5.97
CA VAL A 186 3.28 1.89 5.31
C VAL A 186 1.85 1.36 5.33
N GLN A 187 1.66 0.04 5.39
CA GLN A 187 0.35 -0.56 5.64
C GLN A 187 -0.28 0.02 6.91
N PHE A 188 0.44 0.07 8.02
CA PHE A 188 -0.14 0.57 9.27
C PHE A 188 -0.20 2.09 9.36
N THR A 189 0.80 2.80 8.82
CA THR A 189 0.84 4.26 8.90
C THR A 189 -0.15 4.93 7.94
N HIS A 190 -0.31 4.40 6.72
CA HIS A 190 -1.07 5.04 5.63
C HIS A 190 -2.06 4.10 4.92
N GLY A 191 -2.21 2.85 5.36
CA GLY A 191 -3.04 1.85 4.68
C GLY A 191 -4.54 1.95 4.95
N MET A 192 -5.05 2.98 5.64
CA MET A 192 -6.50 3.24 5.70
C MET A 192 -6.99 3.97 4.44
N ILE A 193 -6.56 3.48 3.28
CA ILE A 193 -6.85 4.02 1.95
C ILE A 193 -6.96 2.88 0.94
N GLY A 194 -7.84 3.03 -0.03
CA GLY A 194 -7.95 2.13 -1.17
C GLY A 194 -8.54 2.85 -2.37
N CYS A 195 -8.26 2.37 -3.57
CA CYS A 195 -8.71 3.00 -4.81
C CYS A 195 -9.30 1.97 -5.77
N SER A 196 -10.48 2.29 -6.30
CA SER A 196 -11.27 1.39 -7.14
C SER A 196 -11.96 2.17 -8.25
N GLU A 197 -12.37 1.45 -9.30
CA GLU A 197 -13.40 1.94 -10.20
C GLU A 197 -14.77 1.71 -9.57
N TRP A 198 -15.51 2.80 -9.36
CA TRP A 198 -16.86 2.80 -8.81
C TRP A 198 -17.85 2.99 -9.93
N THR A 199 -18.78 2.03 -10.09
CA THR A 199 -19.88 2.12 -11.05
C THR A 199 -21.20 2.22 -10.31
N GLY A 200 -22.02 3.21 -10.66
CA GLY A 200 -23.34 3.40 -10.05
C GLY A 200 -24.09 4.60 -10.61
N VAL A 201 -25.18 4.96 -9.93
CA VAL A 201 -26.02 6.10 -10.30
C VAL A 201 -25.50 7.36 -9.63
N ARG A 202 -25.48 8.49 -10.33
CA ARG A 202 -25.15 9.78 -9.71
C ARG A 202 -26.22 10.16 -8.69
N LEU A 203 -25.81 10.54 -7.48
CA LEU A 203 -26.74 11.06 -6.47
C LEU A 203 -27.57 12.23 -7.00
N SER A 204 -26.97 13.14 -7.78
CA SER A 204 -27.70 14.26 -8.41
C SER A 204 -28.88 13.79 -9.25
N THR A 205 -28.74 12.68 -9.99
CA THR A 205 -29.82 12.10 -10.81
C THR A 205 -30.98 11.63 -9.94
N LEU A 206 -30.68 10.97 -8.81
CA LEU A 206 -31.72 10.55 -7.86
C LEU A 206 -32.37 11.74 -7.15
N LEU A 207 -31.60 12.77 -6.81
CA LEU A 207 -32.09 14.00 -6.18
C LEU A 207 -32.98 14.83 -7.11
N ASP A 208 -32.67 14.87 -8.41
CA ASP A 208 -33.51 15.50 -9.41
C ASP A 208 -34.84 14.73 -9.58
N GLU A 209 -34.82 13.38 -9.53
CA GLU A 209 -36.02 12.53 -9.61
C GLU A 209 -37.00 12.75 -8.45
N VAL A 210 -36.50 12.97 -7.24
CA VAL A 210 -37.33 13.28 -6.06
C VAL A 210 -37.68 14.78 -5.94
N GLY A 211 -37.07 15.62 -6.79
CA GLY A 211 -37.26 17.07 -6.78
C GLY A 211 -36.72 17.72 -5.51
N VAL A 212 -35.41 17.63 -5.27
CA VAL A 212 -34.75 18.30 -4.13
C VAL A 212 -35.03 19.80 -4.12
N ASP A 213 -35.39 20.32 -2.96
CA ASP A 213 -35.58 21.75 -2.77
C ASP A 213 -34.22 22.46 -2.73
N ARG A 214 -34.09 23.56 -3.47
CA ARG A 214 -32.86 24.35 -3.58
C ARG A 214 -32.95 25.67 -2.80
N GLN A 215 -34.04 25.87 -2.05
CA GLN A 215 -34.33 27.06 -1.27
C GLN A 215 -33.48 27.19 -0.01
#